data_AF-A0A6A5A3C2-F1
#
_entry.id   AF-A0A6A5A3C2-F1
#
_cell.length_a   1.000
_cell.length_b   1.000
_cell.length_c   1.000
_cell.angle_alpha   90.00
_cell.angle_beta   90.00
_cell.angle_gamma   90.00
#
_symmetry.space_group_name_H-M   'P 1'
#
loop_
_entity.id
_entity.type
_entity.pdbx_description
1 polymer ?
#
loop_
_entity_poly.entity_id
_entity_poly.type
_entity_poly.pdbx_seq_one_letter_code
_entity_poly.pdbx_strand_id
1 'polypeptide(L)'
;LVHTDPTSLIGRRIMNEANNGRSFEAVITGYDHATKMHLIKYDEGSTDVRLKLWGKEAMNRVTLLPPTLQGDEATVEVLRQVQRTFWYLQESEMRYFNPKALVEACKCLNLEFSVYQQNDASEFCDKLLDRLEIGLAKTPQGTACLQSHLGGKLISQKLPKGCGHRFEREEAFIRLELQIRGKESIDESLAAFVEGELMDGDNKVECELCGEKKAAIRRTCFGALPQLLVLHLKRFDLDYATFETVKLNNRCAFPLKLDMKPYTKRGLDEKAAEDV
;
A
#
# COMPACT_ATOMS: atom_id res chain seq x y z
N LEU A 1 -23.57 0.94 30.99
CA LEU A 1 -24.32 1.41 29.80
C LEU A 1 -25.80 1.43 30.17
N VAL A 2 -26.24 2.50 30.82
CA VAL A 2 -27.62 2.68 31.30
C VAL A 2 -28.12 3.96 30.62
N HIS A 3 -29.27 3.86 29.94
CA HIS A 3 -29.95 4.92 29.17
C HIS A 3 -29.38 5.31 27.79
N THR A 4 -29.26 4.34 26.88
CA THR A 4 -29.37 4.62 25.44
C THR A 4 -30.74 4.14 24.95
N ASP A 5 -31.47 4.98 24.23
CA ASP A 5 -32.71 4.61 23.54
C ASP A 5 -32.49 3.30 22.77
N PRO A 6 -33.29 2.24 22.99
CA PRO A 6 -33.12 0.95 22.29
C PRO A 6 -33.09 1.06 20.77
N THR A 7 -33.76 2.08 20.20
CA THR A 7 -33.79 2.33 18.76
C THR A 7 -32.50 2.96 18.23
N SER A 8 -31.73 3.65 19.08
CA SER A 8 -30.42 4.24 18.71
C SER A 8 -29.34 3.20 18.36
N LEU A 9 -29.63 1.94 18.62
CA LEU A 9 -28.75 0.81 18.35
C LEU A 9 -29.04 0.16 17.00
N ILE A 10 -30.13 0.55 16.32
CA ILE A 10 -30.42 0.10 14.96
C ILE A 10 -29.27 0.53 14.02
N GLY A 11 -28.80 -0.40 13.20
CA GLY A 11 -27.63 -0.26 12.33
C GLY A 11 -26.29 -0.55 13.01
N ARG A 12 -26.24 -0.73 14.34
CA ARG A 12 -25.00 -1.12 15.04
C ARG A 12 -24.71 -2.61 14.83
N ARG A 13 -23.42 -2.93 14.73
CA ARG A 13 -22.92 -4.31 14.68
C ARG A 13 -22.74 -4.83 16.10
N ILE A 14 -22.97 -6.12 16.30
CA ILE A 14 -22.80 -6.82 17.56
C ILE A 14 -22.07 -8.14 17.36
N MET A 15 -21.31 -8.55 18.37
CA MET A 15 -20.83 -9.92 18.53
C MET A 15 -21.76 -10.62 19.51
N ASN A 16 -22.46 -11.65 19.03
CA ASN A 16 -23.35 -12.47 19.83
C ASN A 16 -22.67 -13.80 20.18
N GLU A 17 -22.31 -13.97 21.45
CA GLU A 17 -21.66 -15.18 21.95
C GLU A 17 -22.68 -16.08 22.66
N ALA A 18 -22.95 -17.21 22.02
CA ALA A 18 -23.86 -18.23 22.53
C ALA A 18 -23.22 -19.03 23.68
N ASN A 19 -24.05 -19.63 24.52
CA ASN A 19 -23.60 -20.40 25.69
C ASN A 19 -22.70 -21.62 25.36
N ASN A 20 -22.67 -22.04 24.10
CA ASN A 20 -21.77 -23.09 23.61
C ASN A 20 -20.38 -22.56 23.19
N GLY A 21 -20.08 -21.29 23.45
CA GLY A 21 -18.81 -20.64 23.13
C GLY A 21 -18.65 -20.21 21.66
N ARG A 22 -19.69 -20.37 20.83
CA ARG A 22 -19.68 -19.87 19.45
C ARG A 22 -20.10 -18.41 19.42
N SER A 23 -19.39 -17.62 18.63
CA SER A 23 -19.64 -16.19 18.46
C SER A 23 -19.98 -15.89 17.02
N PHE A 24 -21.02 -15.09 16.81
CA PHE A 24 -21.51 -14.70 15.50
C PHE A 24 -21.65 -13.18 15.41
N GLU A 25 -21.20 -12.60 14.31
CA GLU A 25 -21.43 -11.18 14.02
C GLU A 25 -22.83 -10.98 13.45
N ALA A 26 -23.51 -9.94 13.94
CA ALA A 26 -24.85 -9.57 13.48
C ALA A 26 -25.03 -8.05 13.46
N VAL A 27 -25.99 -7.58 12.68
CA VAL A 27 -26.44 -6.19 12.62
C VAL A 27 -27.81 -6.08 13.28
N ILE A 28 -28.02 -5.07 14.11
CA ILE A 28 -29.35 -4.75 14.66
C ILE A 28 -30.16 -4.09 13.56
N THR A 29 -31.23 -4.73 13.08
CA THR A 29 -32.08 -4.22 11.99
C THR A 29 -33.32 -3.49 12.49
N GLY A 30 -33.73 -3.71 13.74
CA GLY A 30 -34.92 -3.08 14.31
C GLY A 30 -35.10 -3.31 15.80
N TYR A 31 -36.16 -2.74 16.37
CA TYR A 31 -36.57 -2.93 17.75
C TYR A 31 -38.09 -3.07 17.85
N ASP A 32 -38.55 -4.12 18.52
CA ASP A 32 -39.96 -4.38 18.78
C ASP A 32 -40.34 -3.84 20.17
N HIS A 33 -41.13 -2.78 20.20
CA HIS A 33 -41.59 -2.14 21.43
C HIS A 33 -42.56 -3.00 22.25
N ALA A 34 -43.32 -3.91 21.62
CA ALA A 34 -44.27 -4.76 22.31
C ALA A 34 -43.56 -5.86 23.10
N THR A 35 -42.56 -6.50 22.48
CA THR A 35 -41.79 -7.59 23.10
C THR A 35 -40.52 -7.13 23.81
N LYS A 36 -40.12 -5.86 23.62
CA LYS A 36 -38.86 -5.28 24.12
C LYS A 36 -37.62 -6.05 23.65
N MET A 37 -37.64 -6.51 22.39
CA MET A 37 -36.56 -7.28 21.77
C MET A 37 -36.01 -6.56 20.53
N HIS A 38 -34.73 -6.74 20.26
CA HIS A 38 -34.10 -6.26 19.04
C HIS A 38 -34.24 -7.32 17.94
N LEU A 39 -34.44 -6.85 16.70
CA LEU A 39 -34.29 -7.68 15.51
C LEU A 39 -32.83 -7.61 15.07
N ILE A 40 -32.23 -8.78 14.87
CA ILE A 40 -30.84 -8.90 14.42
C ILE A 40 -30.76 -9.76 13.17
N LYS A 41 -29.82 -9.42 12.29
CA LYS A 41 -29.50 -10.19 11.09
C LYS A 41 -28.05 -10.63 11.14
N TYR A 42 -27.79 -11.93 11.03
CA TYR A 42 -26.43 -12.45 10.98
C TYR A 42 -25.83 -12.25 9.58
N ASP A 43 -24.51 -12.06 9.53
CA ASP A 43 -23.79 -11.73 8.28
C ASP A 43 -23.88 -12.85 7.22
N GLU A 44 -24.25 -14.09 7.61
CA GLU A 44 -24.45 -15.24 6.70
C GLU A 44 -25.78 -15.23 5.91
N GLY A 45 -26.48 -14.10 5.85
CA GLY A 45 -27.68 -13.95 5.01
C GLY A 45 -28.96 -14.58 5.58
N SER A 46 -29.02 -14.81 6.89
CA SER A 46 -30.20 -15.37 7.56
C SER A 46 -31.39 -14.40 7.60
N THR A 47 -32.57 -14.94 7.88
CA THR A 47 -33.76 -14.15 8.28
C THR A 47 -33.51 -13.42 9.60
N ASP A 48 -34.22 -12.31 9.81
CA ASP A 48 -34.15 -11.52 11.04
C ASP A 48 -34.59 -12.38 12.24
N VAL A 49 -33.71 -12.46 13.25
CA VAL A 49 -33.94 -13.17 14.50
C VAL A 49 -34.22 -12.16 15.60
N ARG A 50 -35.23 -12.42 16.43
CA ARG A 50 -35.50 -11.60 17.62
C ARG A 50 -34.60 -12.04 18.76
N LEU A 51 -33.82 -11.13 19.30
CA LEU A 51 -32.91 -11.40 20.41
C LEU A 51 -33.04 -10.34 21.49
N LYS A 52 -33.06 -10.78 22.74
CA LYS A 52 -32.99 -9.88 23.90
C LYS A 52 -31.51 -9.60 24.20
N LEU A 53 -31.05 -8.41 23.82
CA LEU A 53 -29.63 -8.06 23.87
C LEU A 53 -29.15 -7.62 25.27
N TRP A 54 -30.05 -7.17 26.14
CA TRP A 54 -29.71 -6.68 27.49
C TRP A 54 -30.72 -7.13 28.55
N GLY A 55 -30.24 -7.21 29.80
CA GLY A 55 -31.04 -7.58 30.99
C GLY A 55 -30.74 -9.00 31.48
N LYS A 56 -31.30 -9.36 32.65
CA LYS A 56 -31.08 -10.67 33.30
C LYS A 56 -31.60 -11.87 32.48
N GLU A 57 -32.44 -11.61 31.49
CA GLU A 57 -33.04 -12.60 30.59
C GLU A 57 -32.30 -12.70 29.24
N ALA A 58 -31.21 -11.96 29.05
CA ALA A 58 -30.36 -12.09 27.86
C ALA A 58 -29.67 -13.47 27.89
N MET A 59 -30.01 -14.33 26.94
CA MET A 59 -29.53 -15.71 26.91
C MET A 59 -28.07 -15.83 26.44
N ASN A 60 -27.55 -14.80 25.77
CA ASN A 60 -26.22 -14.75 25.18
C ASN A 60 -25.46 -13.51 25.65
N ARG A 61 -24.13 -13.58 25.62
CA ARG A 61 -23.28 -12.40 25.86
C ARG A 61 -23.18 -11.58 24.57
N VAL A 62 -23.71 -10.36 24.60
CA VAL A 62 -23.68 -9.46 23.45
C VAL A 62 -22.70 -8.33 23.69
N THR A 63 -21.76 -8.15 22.75
CA THR A 63 -20.82 -7.02 22.74
C THR A 63 -21.11 -6.13 21.55
N LEU A 64 -21.31 -4.83 21.77
CA LEU A 64 -21.39 -3.86 20.67
C LEU A 64 -20.04 -3.81 19.95
N LEU A 65 -20.04 -4.03 18.65
CA LEU A 65 -18.86 -3.87 17.81
C LEU A 65 -18.69 -2.41 17.42
N PRO A 66 -17.44 -1.94 17.22
CA PRO A 66 -17.19 -0.63 16.65
C PRO A 66 -17.91 -0.46 15.29
N PRO A 67 -18.33 0.76 14.93
CA PRO A 67 -18.88 1.00 13.60
C PRO A 67 -17.84 0.64 12.53
N THR A 68 -18.31 0.05 11.42
CA THR A 68 -17.45 -0.14 10.25
C THR A 68 -17.20 1.22 9.62
N LEU A 69 -15.99 1.74 9.77
CA LEU A 69 -15.61 3.01 9.16
C LEU A 69 -15.48 2.82 7.64
N GLN A 70 -15.87 3.85 6.88
CA GLN A 70 -15.76 3.86 5.43
C GLN A 70 -15.13 5.16 4.93
N GLY A 71 -14.63 5.12 3.70
CA GLY A 71 -14.06 6.28 2.99
C GLY A 71 -13.07 7.07 3.84
N ASP A 72 -13.43 8.31 4.12
CA ASP A 72 -12.59 9.29 4.81
C ASP A 72 -12.31 8.93 6.27
N GLU A 73 -13.31 8.45 7.00
CA GLU A 73 -13.18 8.08 8.41
C GLU A 73 -12.25 6.88 8.59
N ALA A 74 -12.38 5.87 7.72
CA ALA A 74 -11.51 4.71 7.72
C ALA A 74 -10.04 5.10 7.44
N THR A 75 -9.86 6.05 6.54
CA THR A 75 -8.54 6.57 6.17
C THR A 75 -7.86 7.29 7.34
N VAL A 76 -8.61 8.14 8.05
CA VAL A 76 -8.11 8.80 9.26
C VAL A 76 -7.83 7.79 10.38
N GLU A 77 -8.64 6.74 10.50
CA GLU A 77 -8.41 5.68 11.49
C GLU A 77 -7.12 4.89 11.22
N VAL A 78 -6.80 4.58 9.97
CA VAL A 78 -5.51 3.95 9.62
C VAL A 78 -4.35 4.83 10.07
N LEU A 79 -4.37 6.12 9.72
CA LEU A 79 -3.34 7.08 10.14
C LEU A 79 -3.22 7.13 11.68
N ARG A 80 -4.36 7.21 12.37
CA ARG A 80 -4.40 7.25 13.83
C ARG A 80 -3.83 5.98 14.46
N GLN A 81 -4.12 4.80 13.91
CA GLN A 81 -3.59 3.54 14.43
C GLN A 81 -2.11 3.37 14.14
N VAL A 82 -1.60 3.87 13.01
CA VAL A 82 -0.16 3.93 12.72
C VAL A 82 0.54 4.85 13.73
N GLN A 83 0.01 6.06 13.95
CA GLN A 83 0.55 6.99 14.96
C GLN A 83 0.53 6.39 16.36
N ARG A 84 -0.58 5.76 16.76
CA ARG A 84 -0.70 5.08 18.06
C ARG A 84 0.31 3.94 18.20
N THR A 85 0.54 3.18 17.13
CA THR A 85 1.51 2.09 17.12
C THR A 85 2.91 2.63 17.38
N PHE A 86 3.36 3.63 16.61
CA PHE A 86 4.69 4.20 16.80
C PHE A 86 4.84 4.93 18.14
N TRP A 87 3.83 5.67 18.59
CA TRP A 87 3.83 6.30 19.90
C TRP A 87 4.00 5.27 21.03
N TYR A 88 3.26 4.17 20.97
CA TYR A 88 3.36 3.11 21.97
C TYR A 88 4.73 2.44 21.94
N LEU A 89 5.27 2.14 20.75
CA LEU A 89 6.59 1.53 20.61
C LEU A 89 7.72 2.43 21.12
N GLN A 90 7.54 3.75 21.06
CA GLN A 90 8.52 4.72 21.53
C GLN A 90 8.42 4.98 23.04
N GLU A 91 7.21 5.17 23.57
CA GLU A 91 6.99 5.71 24.91
C GLU A 91 6.56 4.66 25.94
N SER A 92 6.10 3.49 25.52
CA SER A 92 5.62 2.47 26.46
C SER A 92 6.77 1.66 27.06
N GLU A 93 6.69 1.41 28.37
CA GLU A 93 7.58 0.47 29.08
C GLU A 93 7.18 -1.01 28.88
N MET A 94 6.08 -1.26 28.16
CA MET A 94 5.58 -2.61 27.94
C MET A 94 6.45 -3.38 26.95
N ARG A 95 6.65 -4.68 27.21
CA ARG A 95 7.50 -5.54 26.38
C ARG A 95 6.94 -5.83 24.98
N TYR A 96 5.65 -5.57 24.75
CA TYR A 96 5.00 -5.85 23.49
C TYR A 96 3.84 -4.87 23.25
N PHE A 97 3.51 -4.69 21.97
CA PHE A 97 2.32 -3.98 21.51
C PHE A 97 1.37 -4.96 20.82
N ASN A 98 0.06 -4.82 21.02
CA ASN A 98 -0.94 -5.62 20.32
C ASN A 98 -1.40 -4.89 19.04
N PRO A 99 -1.02 -5.38 17.84
CA PRO A 99 -1.30 -4.69 16.59
C PRO A 99 -2.73 -4.92 16.06
N LYS A 100 -3.58 -5.67 16.77
CA LYS A 100 -4.92 -6.05 16.27
C LYS A 100 -5.75 -4.84 15.82
N ALA A 101 -5.66 -3.72 16.54
CA ALA A 101 -6.40 -2.51 16.17
C ALA A 101 -5.88 -1.88 14.86
N LEU A 102 -4.57 -1.95 14.60
CA LEU A 102 -3.98 -1.51 13.33
C LEU A 102 -4.39 -2.45 12.18
N VAL A 103 -4.28 -3.77 12.39
CA VAL A 103 -4.69 -4.79 11.41
C VAL A 103 -6.16 -4.62 11.02
N GLU A 104 -7.03 -4.39 12.00
CA GLU A 104 -8.46 -4.11 11.77
C GLU A 104 -8.68 -2.83 10.96
N ALA A 105 -7.95 -1.75 11.26
CA ALA A 105 -8.06 -0.51 10.49
C ALA A 105 -7.62 -0.70 9.02
N CYS A 106 -6.64 -1.58 8.77
CA CYS A 106 -6.19 -1.91 7.42
C CYS A 106 -7.24 -2.64 6.55
N LYS A 107 -8.41 -3.03 7.09
CA LYS A 107 -9.50 -3.62 6.27
C LYS A 107 -9.96 -2.68 5.15
N CYS A 108 -9.79 -1.36 5.31
CA CYS A 108 -10.15 -0.40 4.28
C CYS A 108 -9.13 -0.32 3.13
N LEU A 109 -7.97 -0.99 3.24
CA LEU A 109 -6.96 -1.00 2.20
C LEU A 109 -7.42 -1.73 0.94
N ASN A 110 -8.51 -2.51 0.99
CA ASN A 110 -9.03 -3.28 -0.16
C ASN A 110 -7.93 -4.18 -0.76
N LEU A 111 -7.22 -4.92 0.08
CA LEU A 111 -6.25 -5.95 -0.34
C LEU A 111 -6.96 -7.07 -1.09
N GLU A 112 -6.20 -7.89 -1.82
CA GLU A 112 -6.74 -9.08 -2.50
C GLU A 112 -7.44 -10.04 -1.54
N PHE A 113 -6.83 -10.27 -0.37
CA PHE A 113 -7.37 -11.16 0.66
C PHE A 113 -7.70 -10.40 1.94
N SER A 114 -8.42 -11.06 2.85
CA SER A 114 -8.66 -10.51 4.20
C SER A 114 -7.33 -10.15 4.87
N VAL A 115 -7.33 -9.10 5.71
CA VAL A 115 -6.14 -8.69 6.51
C VAL A 115 -5.64 -9.78 7.47
N TYR A 116 -6.43 -10.82 7.69
CA TYR A 116 -6.07 -12.00 8.49
C TYR A 116 -5.50 -13.15 7.67
N GLN A 117 -5.47 -13.02 6.34
CA GLN A 117 -4.90 -13.98 5.41
C GLN A 117 -3.54 -13.47 4.91
N GLN A 118 -2.78 -14.37 4.28
CA GLN A 118 -1.52 -14.00 3.64
C GLN A 118 -1.82 -13.09 2.46
N ASN A 119 -1.21 -11.90 2.46
CA ASN A 119 -1.26 -10.93 1.37
C ASN A 119 0.18 -10.61 0.94
N ASP A 120 0.32 -10.06 -0.26
CA ASP A 120 1.62 -9.61 -0.75
C ASP A 120 2.11 -8.38 0.04
N ALA A 121 3.36 -8.43 0.51
CA ALA A 121 3.93 -7.37 1.34
C ALA A 121 4.13 -6.06 0.57
N SER A 122 4.40 -6.15 -0.73
CA SER A 122 4.57 -4.98 -1.59
C SER A 122 3.23 -4.30 -1.85
N GLU A 123 2.19 -5.06 -2.19
CA GLU A 123 0.83 -4.55 -2.33
C GLU A 123 0.34 -3.89 -1.03
N PHE A 124 0.54 -4.56 0.11
CA PHE A 124 0.17 -4.01 1.40
C PHE A 124 0.88 -2.67 1.68
N CYS A 125 2.18 -2.59 1.39
CA CYS A 125 2.96 -1.38 1.60
C CYS A 125 2.45 -0.21 0.75
N ASP A 126 2.15 -0.44 -0.53
CA ASP A 126 1.62 0.59 -1.43
C ASP A 126 0.28 1.10 -0.95
N LYS A 127 -0.67 0.19 -0.71
CA LYS A 127 -2.01 0.58 -0.28
C LYS A 127 -1.99 1.28 1.07
N LEU A 128 -1.10 0.87 1.98
CA LEU A 128 -0.92 1.56 3.25
C LEU A 128 -0.36 2.97 3.05
N LEU A 129 0.68 3.14 2.23
CA LEU A 129 1.29 4.45 1.97
C LEU A 129 0.32 5.40 1.27
N ASP A 130 -0.43 4.94 0.26
CA ASP A 130 -1.48 5.71 -0.40
C ASP A 130 -2.53 6.17 0.62
N ARG A 131 -2.95 5.26 1.51
CA ARG A 131 -3.93 5.58 2.54
C ARG A 131 -3.39 6.59 3.56
N LEU A 132 -2.12 6.47 3.94
CA LEU A 132 -1.46 7.43 4.82
C LEU A 132 -1.32 8.80 4.15
N GLU A 133 -1.01 8.85 2.86
CA GLU A 133 -0.93 10.11 2.12
C GLU A 133 -2.29 10.82 2.10
N ILE A 134 -3.38 10.11 1.78
CA ILE A 134 -4.75 10.65 1.83
C ILE A 134 -5.11 11.11 3.25
N GLY A 135 -4.73 10.36 4.29
CA GLY A 135 -4.99 10.72 5.68
C GLY A 135 -4.22 11.97 6.10
N LEU A 136 -2.94 12.05 5.75
CA LEU A 136 -2.05 13.17 6.05
C LEU A 136 -2.49 14.45 5.34
N ALA A 137 -3.00 14.36 4.10
CA ALA A 137 -3.54 15.50 3.36
C ALA A 137 -4.70 16.20 4.08
N LYS A 138 -5.36 15.53 5.03
CA LYS A 138 -6.44 16.08 5.86
C LYS A 138 -5.96 16.71 7.16
N THR A 139 -4.68 16.56 7.48
CA THR A 139 -4.05 17.15 8.66
C THR A 139 -3.40 18.48 8.29
N PRO A 140 -3.24 19.42 9.24
CA PRO A 140 -2.52 20.68 8.98
C PRO A 140 -1.08 20.48 8.50
N GLN A 141 -0.45 19.36 8.86
CA GLN A 141 0.91 19.01 8.47
C GLN A 141 1.02 18.61 6.99
N GLY A 142 -0.09 18.19 6.36
CA GLY A 142 -0.14 17.75 4.97
C GLY A 142 0.75 16.54 4.68
N THR A 143 0.98 16.28 3.39
CA THR A 143 1.77 15.13 2.90
C THR A 143 3.28 15.37 2.91
N ALA A 144 3.72 16.58 3.28
CA ALA A 144 5.12 17.00 3.22
C ALA A 144 6.05 16.10 4.03
N CYS A 145 5.60 15.60 5.20
CA CYS A 145 6.38 14.67 6.02
C CYS A 145 6.72 13.39 5.22
N LEU A 146 5.72 12.76 4.61
CA LEU A 146 5.92 11.54 3.81
C LEU A 146 6.83 11.80 2.61
N GLN A 147 6.54 12.86 1.87
CA GLN A 147 7.29 13.22 0.66
C GLN A 147 8.73 13.62 0.96
N SER A 148 9.01 14.29 2.08
CA SER A 148 10.37 14.71 2.45
C SER A 148 11.31 13.57 2.83
N HIS A 149 10.76 12.44 3.31
CA HIS A 149 11.54 11.28 3.72
C HIS A 149 11.57 10.19 2.66
N LEU A 150 10.42 9.85 2.07
CA LEU A 150 10.26 8.74 1.14
C LEU A 150 10.13 9.18 -0.32
N GLY A 151 9.78 10.44 -0.58
CA GLY A 151 9.57 10.95 -1.93
C GLY A 151 10.87 11.16 -2.68
N GLY A 152 11.00 10.48 -3.82
CA GLY A 152 12.05 10.69 -4.81
C GLY A 152 11.47 11.10 -6.17
N LYS A 153 12.35 11.40 -7.13
CA LYS A 153 11.99 11.68 -8.52
C LYS A 153 12.78 10.84 -9.49
N LEU A 154 12.09 10.20 -10.42
CA LEU A 154 12.63 9.59 -11.61
C LEU A 154 12.52 10.56 -12.78
N ILE A 155 13.46 10.47 -13.72
CA ILE A 155 13.46 11.22 -14.97
C ILE A 155 13.42 10.20 -16.11
N SER A 156 12.30 10.17 -16.83
CA SER A 156 12.15 9.42 -18.07
C SER A 156 12.70 10.27 -19.22
N GLN A 157 13.74 9.79 -19.88
CA GLN A 157 14.43 10.47 -20.97
C GLN A 157 14.18 9.76 -22.31
N LYS A 158 13.93 10.56 -23.35
CA LYS A 158 13.89 10.13 -24.75
C LYS A 158 14.93 10.93 -25.51
N LEU A 159 15.90 10.22 -26.09
CA LEU A 159 17.09 10.77 -26.73
C LEU A 159 17.15 10.33 -28.20
N PRO A 160 16.52 11.07 -29.14
CA PRO A 160 16.64 10.79 -30.57
C PRO A 160 18.09 10.92 -31.06
N LYS A 161 18.55 9.94 -31.83
CA LYS A 161 19.89 9.92 -32.41
C LYS A 161 20.00 10.89 -33.58
N GLY A 162 21.17 11.52 -33.72
CA GLY A 162 21.54 12.33 -34.89
C GLY A 162 20.99 13.75 -34.93
N CYS A 163 20.28 14.25 -33.90
CA CYS A 163 19.79 15.63 -33.86
C CYS A 163 20.07 16.39 -32.56
N GLY A 164 20.60 15.75 -31.52
CA GLY A 164 20.94 16.42 -30.25
C GLY A 164 19.74 16.83 -29.38
N HIS A 165 18.51 16.61 -29.83
CA HIS A 165 17.30 16.87 -29.04
C HIS A 165 17.17 15.88 -27.87
N ARG A 166 16.62 16.35 -26.75
CA ARG A 166 16.41 15.57 -25.52
C ARG A 166 15.05 15.94 -24.93
N PHE A 167 14.24 14.93 -24.64
CA PHE A 167 12.94 15.08 -23.99
C PHE A 167 13.00 14.39 -22.63
N GLU A 168 12.54 15.09 -21.59
CA GLU A 168 12.60 14.62 -20.21
C GLU A 168 11.25 14.82 -19.53
N ARG A 169 10.83 13.84 -18.74
CA ARG A 169 9.65 13.92 -17.88
C ARG A 169 10.02 13.47 -16.48
N GLU A 170 9.71 14.29 -15.49
CA GLU A 170 9.84 13.93 -14.09
C GLU A 170 8.60 13.19 -13.59
N GLU A 171 8.81 12.12 -12.84
CA GLU A 171 7.77 11.32 -12.19
C GLU A 171 8.17 11.06 -10.73
N ALA A 172 7.24 11.24 -9.80
CA ALA A 172 7.50 10.98 -8.39
C ALA A 172 7.50 9.46 -8.12
N PHE A 173 8.32 9.02 -7.16
CA PHE A 173 8.31 7.64 -6.68
C PHE A 173 8.53 7.60 -5.17
N ILE A 174 7.99 6.58 -4.51
CA ILE A 174 8.25 6.29 -3.09
C ILE A 174 9.11 5.03 -2.93
N ARG A 175 8.89 4.07 -3.83
CA ARG A 175 9.55 2.77 -3.82
C ARG A 175 9.90 2.39 -5.25
N LEU A 176 11.03 1.72 -5.39
CA LEU A 176 11.54 1.26 -6.67
C LEU A 176 11.48 -0.27 -6.73
N GLU A 177 10.88 -0.79 -7.79
CA GLU A 177 10.96 -2.21 -8.09
C GLU A 177 12.21 -2.52 -8.91
N LEU A 178 13.03 -3.43 -8.41
CA LEU A 178 14.25 -3.88 -9.08
C LEU A 178 14.06 -5.29 -9.65
N GLN A 179 14.27 -5.41 -10.95
CA GLN A 179 14.36 -6.69 -11.61
C GLN A 179 15.67 -7.38 -11.23
N ILE A 180 15.58 -8.62 -10.74
CA ILE A 180 16.74 -9.40 -10.29
C ILE A 180 16.98 -10.66 -11.13
N ARG A 181 16.08 -10.99 -12.07
CA ARG A 181 16.29 -12.11 -12.98
C ARG A 181 17.55 -11.87 -13.80
N GLY A 182 18.50 -12.80 -13.71
CA GLY A 182 19.78 -12.71 -14.41
C GLY A 182 20.73 -11.63 -13.87
N LYS A 183 20.53 -11.19 -12.62
CA LYS A 183 21.39 -10.21 -11.93
C LYS A 183 21.92 -10.82 -10.63
N GLU A 184 23.19 -10.58 -10.32
CA GLU A 184 23.86 -11.11 -9.13
C GLU A 184 23.92 -10.11 -7.97
N SER A 185 23.66 -8.83 -8.24
CA SER A 185 23.73 -7.73 -7.26
C SER A 185 22.69 -6.64 -7.51
N ILE A 186 22.42 -5.83 -6.49
CA ILE A 186 21.56 -4.64 -6.66
C ILE A 186 22.21 -3.60 -7.57
N ASP A 187 23.54 -3.53 -7.60
CA ASP A 187 24.30 -2.64 -8.47
C ASP A 187 24.06 -2.95 -9.95
N GLU A 188 24.03 -4.24 -10.30
CA GLU A 188 23.66 -4.71 -11.65
C GLU A 188 22.20 -4.44 -12.00
N SER A 189 21.29 -4.63 -11.03
CA SER A 189 19.87 -4.31 -11.22
C SER A 189 19.66 -2.81 -11.44
N LEU A 190 20.37 -1.96 -10.69
CA LEU A 190 20.31 -0.50 -10.84
C LEU A 190 20.98 -0.04 -12.14
N ALA A 191 22.09 -0.67 -12.55
CA ALA A 191 22.73 -0.39 -13.83
C ALA A 191 21.78 -0.71 -14.99
N ALA A 192 21.15 -1.89 -14.96
CA ALA A 192 20.16 -2.30 -15.96
C ALA A 192 18.94 -1.37 -15.96
N PHE A 193 18.52 -0.88 -14.78
CA PHE A 193 17.41 0.07 -14.66
C PHE A 193 17.68 1.38 -15.42
N VAL A 194 18.94 1.85 -15.45
CA VAL A 194 19.31 3.13 -16.10
C VAL A 194 19.94 3.01 -17.50
N GLU A 195 20.26 1.79 -17.94
CA GLU A 195 20.91 1.48 -19.22
C GLU A 195 20.12 2.02 -20.42
N GLY A 196 18.80 1.89 -20.36
CA GLY A 196 17.89 2.33 -21.42
C GLY A 196 17.74 1.34 -22.56
N GLU A 197 16.68 1.55 -23.34
CA GLU A 197 16.32 0.71 -24.47
C GLU A 197 16.49 1.47 -25.79
N LEU A 198 17.08 0.81 -26.78
CA LEU A 198 17.17 1.34 -28.13
C LEU A 198 15.84 1.12 -28.86
N MET A 199 15.17 2.23 -29.17
CA MET A 199 13.98 2.27 -30.01
C MET A 199 14.40 2.43 -31.48
N ASP A 200 14.46 1.34 -32.24
CA ASP A 200 14.85 1.32 -33.66
C ASP A 200 13.90 0.44 -34.50
N GLY A 201 14.09 0.42 -35.83
CA GLY A 201 13.21 -0.27 -36.77
C GLY A 201 11.81 0.36 -36.79
N ASP A 202 10.79 -0.46 -36.61
CA ASP A 202 9.39 -0.01 -36.55
C ASP A 202 9.06 0.77 -35.27
N ASN A 203 9.89 0.63 -34.24
CA ASN A 203 9.74 1.31 -32.95
C ASN A 203 10.40 2.70 -32.92
N LYS A 204 10.89 3.21 -34.06
CA LYS A 204 11.47 4.55 -34.13
C LYS A 204 10.48 5.60 -33.63
N VAL A 205 11.00 6.56 -32.89
CA VAL A 205 10.18 7.59 -32.26
C VAL A 205 10.22 8.86 -33.07
N GLU A 206 9.06 9.48 -33.25
CA GLU A 206 8.96 10.79 -33.88
C GLU A 206 9.60 11.85 -32.99
N CYS A 207 10.52 12.61 -33.55
CA CYS A 207 11.10 13.77 -32.90
C CYS A 207 10.24 14.99 -33.24
N GLU A 208 9.55 15.54 -32.25
CA GLU A 208 8.62 16.66 -32.41
C GLU A 208 9.27 17.92 -33.01
N LEU A 209 10.57 18.11 -32.77
CA LEU A 209 11.34 19.23 -33.31
C LEU A 209 11.86 19.00 -34.73
N CYS A 210 12.08 17.75 -35.14
CA CYS A 210 12.53 17.42 -36.49
C CYS A 210 11.37 17.09 -37.44
N GLY A 211 10.20 16.69 -36.91
CA GLY A 211 9.08 16.15 -37.70
C GLY A 211 9.36 14.79 -38.35
N GLU A 212 10.35 14.03 -37.86
CA GLU A 212 10.80 12.78 -38.45
C GLU A 212 10.93 11.66 -37.41
N LYS A 213 10.68 10.42 -37.83
CA LYS A 213 10.92 9.21 -37.02
C LYS A 213 12.40 8.87 -37.03
N LYS A 214 13.00 8.83 -35.83
CA LYS A 214 14.43 8.55 -35.63
C LYS A 214 14.61 7.44 -34.60
N ALA A 215 15.72 6.71 -34.72
CA ALA A 215 16.13 5.81 -33.67
C ALA A 215 16.40 6.63 -32.40
N ALA A 216 15.95 6.17 -31.23
CA ALA A 216 16.09 6.91 -29.98
C ALA A 216 16.48 5.98 -28.84
N ILE A 217 17.15 6.51 -27.81
CA ILE A 217 17.34 5.80 -26.55
C ILE A 217 16.25 6.27 -25.59
N ARG A 218 15.48 5.33 -25.05
CA ARG A 218 14.52 5.59 -23.97
C ARG A 218 15.09 5.02 -22.67
N ARG A 219 15.33 5.86 -21.68
CA ARG A 219 15.88 5.42 -20.39
C ARG A 219 15.22 6.14 -19.22
N THR A 220 15.35 5.58 -18.04
CA THR A 220 14.91 6.21 -16.80
C THR A 220 16.10 6.35 -15.86
N CYS A 221 16.23 7.47 -15.16
CA CYS A 221 17.30 7.69 -14.20
C CYS A 221 16.80 8.47 -12.98
N PHE A 222 17.62 8.56 -11.93
CA PHE A 222 17.23 9.29 -10.73
C PHE A 222 17.45 10.80 -10.90
N GLY A 223 16.39 11.57 -10.74
CA GLY A 223 16.45 13.04 -10.69
C GLY A 223 16.68 13.55 -9.26
N ALA A 224 15.97 12.98 -8.29
CA ALA A 224 16.15 13.26 -6.87
C ALA A 224 16.01 11.98 -6.07
N LEU A 225 16.91 11.77 -5.10
CA LEU A 225 16.88 10.63 -4.20
C LEU A 225 16.11 10.98 -2.91
N PRO A 226 15.30 10.06 -2.37
CA PRO A 226 14.66 10.23 -1.06
C PRO A 226 15.70 10.10 0.06
N GLN A 227 15.34 10.53 1.28
CA GLN A 227 16.17 10.26 2.47
C GLN A 227 16.17 8.77 2.82
N LEU A 228 15.04 8.10 2.62
CA LEU A 228 14.86 6.66 2.78
C LEU A 228 14.50 6.04 1.44
N LEU A 229 15.48 5.40 0.80
CA LEU A 229 15.26 4.68 -0.45
C LEU A 229 14.74 3.27 -0.18
N VAL A 230 13.53 2.97 -0.66
CA VAL A 230 12.92 1.64 -0.55
C VAL A 230 13.11 0.89 -1.87
N LEU A 231 13.87 -0.20 -1.83
CA LEU A 231 14.12 -1.08 -2.97
C LEU A 231 13.33 -2.39 -2.79
N HIS A 232 12.36 -2.62 -3.65
CA HIS A 232 11.62 -3.88 -3.72
C HIS A 232 12.28 -4.81 -4.74
N LEU A 233 12.84 -5.93 -4.27
CA LEU A 233 13.42 -6.94 -5.16
C LEU A 233 12.30 -7.81 -5.73
N LYS A 234 12.09 -7.77 -7.04
CA LYS A 234 11.05 -8.53 -7.74
C LYS A 234 11.42 -10.01 -7.81
N ARG A 235 11.27 -10.72 -6.69
CA ARG A 235 11.61 -12.15 -6.54
C ARG A 235 10.54 -13.09 -7.08
N PHE A 236 9.36 -12.60 -7.39
CA PHE A 236 8.31 -13.37 -8.03
C PHE A 236 8.15 -12.85 -9.44
N ASP A 237 8.29 -13.75 -10.40
CA ASP A 237 8.27 -13.39 -11.81
C ASP A 237 7.52 -14.46 -12.60
N LEU A 238 6.92 -14.06 -13.72
CA LEU A 238 6.16 -14.98 -14.56
C LEU A 238 7.13 -15.76 -15.45
N ASP A 239 7.09 -17.08 -15.39
CA ASP A 239 7.75 -17.92 -16.39
C ASP A 239 6.86 -17.97 -17.64
N TYR A 240 7.30 -17.35 -18.74
CA TYR A 240 6.54 -17.32 -19.98
C TYR A 240 6.46 -18.66 -20.70
N ALA A 241 7.30 -19.63 -20.36
CA ALA A 241 7.24 -20.97 -20.94
C ALA A 241 6.15 -21.82 -20.28
N THR A 242 6.01 -21.73 -18.96
CA THR A 242 5.02 -22.50 -18.18
C THR A 242 3.76 -21.71 -17.83
N PHE A 243 3.79 -20.38 -17.98
CA PHE A 243 2.78 -19.43 -17.48
C PHE A 243 2.54 -19.51 -15.97
N GLU A 244 3.54 -19.94 -15.20
CA GLU A 244 3.47 -20.02 -13.74
C GLU A 244 4.32 -18.92 -13.08
N THR A 245 3.87 -18.44 -11.92
CA THR A 245 4.68 -17.53 -11.10
C THR A 245 5.76 -18.32 -10.37
N VAL A 246 7.03 -17.98 -10.63
CA VAL A 246 8.18 -18.64 -10.04
C VAL A 246 8.92 -17.73 -9.07
N LYS A 247 9.41 -18.32 -7.97
CA LYS A 247 10.25 -17.61 -6.99
C LYS A 247 11.72 -17.68 -7.39
N LEU A 248 12.33 -16.52 -7.59
CA LEU A 248 13.74 -16.33 -7.84
C LEU A 248 14.54 -16.46 -6.54
N ASN A 249 15.14 -17.64 -6.35
CA ASN A 249 15.99 -17.97 -5.20
C ASN A 249 17.48 -17.72 -5.46
N ASN A 250 17.84 -17.09 -6.58
CA ASN A 250 19.22 -16.74 -6.88
C ASN A 250 19.78 -15.75 -5.84
N ARG A 251 21.09 -15.86 -5.62
CA ARG A 251 21.86 -14.91 -4.81
C ARG A 251 21.75 -13.54 -5.46
N CYS A 252 21.42 -12.54 -4.65
CA CYS A 252 21.45 -11.13 -5.01
C CYS A 252 22.20 -10.40 -3.89
N ALA A 253 23.41 -9.94 -4.18
CA ALA A 253 24.25 -9.22 -3.23
C ALA A 253 23.80 -7.76 -3.11
N PHE A 254 23.82 -7.22 -1.89
CA PHE A 254 23.57 -5.82 -1.60
C PHE A 254 24.67 -5.29 -0.66
N PRO A 255 25.38 -4.21 -1.02
CA PRO A 255 26.43 -3.66 -0.19
C PRO A 255 25.87 -2.92 1.02
N LEU A 256 26.70 -2.79 2.07
CA LEU A 256 26.35 -1.97 3.24
C LEU A 256 26.32 -0.47 2.91
N LYS A 257 27.12 -0.05 1.92
CA LYS A 257 27.15 1.32 1.39
C LYS A 257 26.91 1.23 -0.11
N LEU A 258 25.86 1.89 -0.57
CA LEU A 258 25.46 1.93 -1.98
C LEU A 258 25.75 3.34 -2.52
N ASP A 259 26.58 3.45 -3.55
CA ASP A 259 26.77 4.70 -4.27
C ASP A 259 25.69 4.85 -5.34
N MET A 260 24.78 5.80 -5.15
CA MET A 260 23.70 6.06 -6.09
C MET A 260 24.10 7.01 -7.22
N LYS A 261 25.25 7.71 -7.12
CA LYS A 261 25.68 8.70 -8.11
C LYS A 261 25.62 8.16 -9.55
N PRO A 262 26.11 6.95 -9.88
CA PRO A 262 26.13 6.43 -11.24
C PRO A 262 24.74 6.30 -11.89
N TYR A 263 23.69 6.18 -11.08
CA TYR A 263 22.32 5.97 -11.55
C TYR A 263 21.53 7.29 -11.65
N THR A 264 22.10 8.40 -11.15
CA THR A 264 21.46 9.72 -11.26
C THR A 264 21.65 10.35 -12.64
N LYS A 265 20.76 11.25 -13.03
CA LYS A 265 20.93 12.06 -14.25
C LYS A 265 22.32 12.71 -14.31
N ARG A 266 22.77 13.30 -13.19
CA ARG A 266 24.08 13.93 -13.11
C ARG A 266 25.21 12.94 -13.39
N GLY A 267 25.19 11.78 -12.74
CA GLY A 267 26.22 10.75 -12.96
C GLY A 267 26.23 10.18 -14.38
N LEU A 268 25.05 10.01 -14.99
CA LEU A 268 24.95 9.57 -16.38
C LEU A 268 25.44 10.62 -17.38
N ASP A 269 25.14 11.90 -17.15
CA ASP A 269 25.59 12.99 -18.01
C ASP A 269 27.12 13.22 -17.86
N GLU A 270 27.68 13.09 -16.66
CA GLU A 270 29.14 13.11 -16.41
C GLU A 270 29.84 11.96 -17.16
N LYS A 271 29.35 10.73 -17.04
CA LYS A 271 29.91 9.56 -17.74
C LYS A 271 29.86 9.72 -19.26
N ALA A 272 28.75 10.22 -19.80
CA ALA A 272 28.60 10.45 -21.23
C ALA A 272 29.56 11.54 -21.75
N ALA A 273 30.00 12.48 -20.90
CA ALA A 273 31.00 13.48 -21.26
C ALA A 273 32.44 12.93 -21.22
N GLU A 274 32.71 11.89 -20.43
CA GLU A 274 34.00 11.19 -20.38
C GLU A 274 34.20 10.22 -21.57
N ASP A 275 33.10 9.67 -22.11
CA ASP A 275 33.10 8.72 -23.22
C ASP A 275 33.19 9.40 -24.63
N VAL A 276 33.20 10.74 -24.69
CA VAL A 276 33.25 11.56 -25.93
C VAL A 276 34.62 12.22 -26.09
#